data_AF-A0A9P1AH21-F1
#
_entry.id   AF-A0A9P1AH21-F1
#
_cell.length_a   1.000
_cell.length_b   1.000
_cell.length_c   1.000
_cell.angle_alpha   90.00
_cell.angle_beta   90.00
_cell.angle_gamma   90.00
#
_symmetry.space_group_name_H-M   'P 1'
#
loop_
_entity.id
_entity.type
_entity.pdbx_description
1 polymer ?
#
loop_
_entity_poly.entity_id
_entity_poly.type
_entity_poly.pdbx_seq_one_letter_code
_entity_poly.pdbx_strand_id
1 'polypeptide(L)'
;MMYTPTQSAGTPPTLTVLLSRLTYLNSRRNQLFVDYIAPDLDHTMIEKLYHKPIVFARKAEQFPMNFQKWSFHCAVVALDFMKKLDVVRNLEPEDRELLLIPSFLKNALLENAMRAKRLKVEEARFPDGSDVLPVDAPCFPAYFLNRIRCRLVGRLIELKVTTEEFLLVSVILLCNPTLSSLSAHAITVIEAYQKVYTNALLQHCLLTHQQFGPSRCQDLLSLCHVIEKTLEDCTHYWMLFFLEKEKNGTAFVCDR
;
A
#
# COMPACT_ATOMS: atom_id res chain seq x y z
N MET A 1 -0.22 -15.40 44.18
CA MET A 1 0.49 -14.17 43.78
C MET A 1 0.15 -13.88 42.34
N MET A 2 -0.62 -12.82 42.09
CA MET A 2 -0.97 -12.38 40.75
C MET A 2 0.25 -11.72 40.11
N TYR A 3 0.62 -12.18 38.93
CA TYR A 3 1.69 -11.58 38.12
C TYR A 3 1.07 -10.43 37.32
N THR A 4 1.27 -9.20 37.79
CA THR A 4 0.99 -7.99 37.01
C THR A 4 2.14 -7.77 36.02
N PRO A 5 1.88 -7.64 34.71
CA PRO A 5 2.91 -7.23 33.76
C PRO A 5 3.14 -5.72 33.94
N THR A 6 4.35 -5.38 34.36
CA THR A 6 4.87 -4.01 34.36
C THR A 6 4.98 -3.51 32.92
N GLN A 7 4.15 -2.53 32.57
CA GLN A 7 4.34 -1.70 31.38
C GLN A 7 5.67 -0.94 31.53
N SER A 8 6.69 -1.34 30.78
CA SER A 8 7.82 -0.45 30.53
C SER A 8 7.42 0.52 29.41
N ALA A 9 6.88 1.67 29.81
CA ALA A 9 6.63 2.79 28.91
C ALA A 9 8.00 3.39 28.50
N GLY A 10 8.63 2.79 27.48
CA GLY A 10 9.74 3.43 26.79
C GLY A 10 9.27 4.78 26.22
N THR A 11 10.14 5.80 26.27
CA THR A 11 9.89 7.08 25.59
C THR A 11 9.47 6.83 24.15
N PRO A 12 8.38 7.47 23.66
CA PRO A 12 7.94 7.30 22.30
C PRO A 12 9.08 7.63 21.32
N PRO A 13 9.25 6.85 20.24
CA PRO A 13 10.34 7.06 19.30
C PRO A 13 10.26 8.45 18.68
N THR A 14 11.41 9.11 18.54
CA THR A 14 11.46 10.45 17.94
C THR A 14 11.11 10.41 16.46
N LEU A 15 10.64 11.54 15.91
CA LEU A 15 10.33 11.69 14.49
C LEU A 15 11.48 11.22 13.59
N THR A 16 12.71 11.59 13.92
CA THR A 16 13.90 11.21 13.15
C THR A 16 14.12 9.70 13.13
N VAL A 17 13.93 9.01 14.26
CA VAL A 17 14.07 7.55 14.35
C VAL A 17 13.00 6.86 13.51
N LEU A 18 11.75 7.32 13.60
CA LEU A 18 10.64 6.79 12.79
C LEU A 18 10.93 6.96 11.30
N LEU A 19 11.25 8.17 10.85
CA LEU A 19 11.53 8.46 9.43
C LEU A 19 12.74 7.70 8.91
N SER A 20 13.82 7.59 9.69
CA SER A 20 15.02 6.84 9.28
C SER A 20 14.69 5.37 9.03
N ARG A 21 13.91 4.76 9.94
CA ARG A 21 13.47 3.38 9.80
C ARG A 21 12.55 3.19 8.60
N LEU A 22 11.54 4.04 8.43
CA LEU A 22 10.63 3.96 7.29
C LEU A 22 11.36 4.16 5.97
N THR A 23 12.34 5.05 5.92
CA THR A 23 13.18 5.31 4.74
C THR A 23 14.02 4.09 4.39
N TYR A 24 14.62 3.43 5.38
CA TYR A 24 15.35 2.17 5.18
C TYR A 24 14.43 1.08 4.60
N LEU A 25 13.27 0.86 5.20
CA LEU A 25 12.30 -0.13 4.73
C LEU A 25 11.80 0.17 3.31
N ASN A 26 11.54 1.45 3.02
CA ASN A 26 11.11 1.90 1.69
C ASN A 26 12.19 1.72 0.62
N SER A 27 13.45 2.01 0.97
CA SER A 27 14.58 1.82 0.05
C SER A 27 14.72 0.35 -0.33
N ARG A 28 14.60 -0.55 0.66
CA ARG A 28 14.56 -2.00 0.41
C ARG A 28 13.35 -2.40 -0.43
N ARG A 29 12.15 -1.88 -0.14
CA ARG A 29 10.94 -2.13 -0.93
C ARG A 29 11.14 -1.76 -2.41
N ASN A 30 11.69 -0.57 -2.68
CA ASN A 30 11.94 -0.11 -4.05
C ASN A 30 12.93 -1.01 -4.79
N GLN A 31 14.01 -1.44 -4.11
CA GLN A 31 14.97 -2.38 -4.68
C GLN A 31 14.30 -3.73 -5.03
N LEU A 32 13.51 -4.28 -4.10
CA LEU A 32 12.79 -5.53 -4.32
C LEU A 32 11.82 -5.42 -5.49
N PHE A 33 11.15 -4.28 -5.64
CA PHE A 33 10.17 -4.07 -6.70
C PHE A 33 10.81 -4.12 -8.10
N VAL A 34 11.97 -3.50 -8.27
CA VAL A 34 12.65 -3.40 -9.56
C VAL A 34 13.47 -4.65 -9.87
N ASP A 35 14.33 -5.06 -8.94
CA ASP A 35 15.45 -5.97 -9.22
C ASP A 35 15.20 -7.43 -8.82
N TYR A 36 14.12 -7.71 -8.10
CA TYR A 36 13.85 -9.03 -7.52
C TYR A 36 12.49 -9.58 -7.93
N ILE A 37 12.31 -10.89 -7.74
CA ILE A 37 11.03 -11.61 -7.82
C ILE A 37 10.96 -12.61 -6.68
N ALA A 38 9.77 -13.10 -6.35
CA ALA A 38 9.59 -14.26 -5.48
C ALA A 38 9.31 -15.50 -6.37
N PRO A 39 10.34 -16.29 -6.74
CA PRO A 39 10.21 -17.31 -7.79
C PRO A 39 9.33 -18.50 -7.39
N ASP A 40 9.26 -18.81 -6.09
CA ASP A 40 8.52 -19.96 -5.56
C ASP A 40 7.05 -19.63 -5.26
N LEU A 41 6.57 -18.45 -5.68
CA LEU A 41 5.23 -17.96 -5.41
C LEU A 41 4.48 -17.68 -6.70
N ASP A 42 3.21 -18.05 -6.72
CA ASP A 42 2.24 -17.63 -7.73
C ASP A 42 1.03 -16.92 -7.11
N HIS A 43 0.18 -16.37 -8.00
CA HIS A 43 -1.01 -15.60 -7.64
C HIS A 43 -2.02 -16.33 -6.72
N THR A 44 -2.02 -17.67 -6.69
CA THR A 44 -2.90 -18.47 -5.82
C THR A 44 -2.39 -18.57 -4.38
N MET A 45 -1.14 -18.18 -4.14
CA MET A 45 -0.45 -18.37 -2.87
C MET A 45 -0.44 -17.13 -1.98
N ILE A 46 -1.10 -16.04 -2.39
CA ILE A 46 -1.06 -14.76 -1.64
C ILE A 46 -1.52 -14.91 -0.19
N GLU A 47 -2.53 -15.75 0.05
CA GLU A 47 -3.07 -16.02 1.39
C GLU A 47 -2.05 -16.72 2.30
N LYS A 48 -1.12 -17.47 1.72
CA LYS A 48 -0.07 -18.18 2.47
C LYS A 48 1.06 -17.23 2.90
N LEU A 49 1.08 -15.99 2.40
CA LEU A 49 2.17 -15.04 2.63
C LEU A 49 2.07 -14.30 3.95
N TYR A 50 0.93 -14.34 4.64
CA TYR A 50 0.77 -13.61 5.90
C TYR A 50 1.67 -14.17 7.02
N HIS A 51 1.90 -15.48 7.05
CA HIS A 51 2.63 -16.15 8.14
C HIS A 51 4.11 -16.44 7.87
N LYS A 52 4.54 -16.45 6.60
CA LYS A 52 5.89 -16.91 6.23
C LYS A 52 6.77 -15.78 5.72
N PRO A 53 8.07 -15.74 6.02
CA PRO A 53 8.99 -14.85 5.34
C PRO A 53 8.91 -15.03 3.82
N ILE A 54 8.95 -13.94 3.07
CA ILE A 54 8.97 -13.99 1.61
C ILE A 54 10.43 -14.06 1.18
N VAL A 55 10.76 -15.09 0.40
CA VAL A 55 12.09 -15.26 -0.17
C VAL A 55 12.12 -14.60 -1.55
N PHE A 56 13.05 -13.68 -1.73
CA PHE A 56 13.25 -12.96 -2.98
C PHE A 56 14.56 -13.40 -3.64
N ALA A 57 14.52 -13.64 -4.95
CA ALA A 57 15.68 -13.89 -5.79
C ALA A 57 15.86 -12.74 -6.78
N ARG A 58 17.12 -12.45 -7.14
CA ARG A 58 17.41 -11.41 -8.14
C ARG A 58 16.82 -11.84 -9.48
N LYS A 59 16.15 -10.91 -10.15
CA LYS A 59 15.56 -11.11 -11.48
C LYS A 59 16.67 -11.33 -12.51
N ALA A 60 16.50 -12.32 -13.38
CA ALA A 60 17.35 -12.47 -14.56
C ALA A 60 17.12 -11.28 -15.52
N GLU A 61 18.15 -10.86 -16.27
CA GLU A 61 18.10 -9.64 -17.11
C GLU A 61 16.92 -9.64 -18.11
N GLN A 62 16.47 -10.80 -18.57
CA GLN A 62 15.38 -10.96 -19.53
C GLN A 62 14.16 -11.69 -18.94
N PHE A 63 13.94 -11.62 -17.62
CA PHE A 63 12.79 -12.29 -17.03
C PHE A 63 11.46 -11.70 -17.53
N PRO A 64 10.62 -12.49 -18.22
CA PRO A 64 9.40 -11.95 -18.82
C PRO A 64 8.37 -11.64 -17.73
N MET A 65 8.02 -10.37 -17.61
CA MET A 65 6.94 -9.88 -16.75
C MET A 65 5.72 -9.55 -17.60
N ASN A 66 4.60 -10.20 -17.29
CA ASN A 66 3.30 -9.86 -17.84
C ASN A 66 2.44 -9.18 -16.76
N PHE A 67 1.24 -8.77 -17.14
CA PHE A 67 0.29 -8.14 -16.24
C PHE A 67 0.10 -8.93 -14.92
N GLN A 68 -0.16 -10.25 -15.00
CA GLN A 68 -0.42 -11.07 -13.81
C GLN A 68 0.79 -11.12 -12.88
N LYS A 69 1.99 -11.31 -13.43
CA LYS A 69 3.25 -11.34 -12.65
C LYS A 69 3.51 -9.99 -11.99
N TRP A 70 3.29 -8.88 -12.70
CA TRP A 70 3.45 -7.54 -12.13
C TRP A 70 2.46 -7.25 -11.02
N SER A 71 1.17 -7.52 -11.26
CA SER A 71 0.11 -7.32 -10.27
C SER A 71 0.37 -8.14 -9.00
N PHE A 72 0.79 -9.40 -9.15
CA PHE A 72 1.17 -10.24 -8.03
C PHE A 72 2.41 -9.70 -7.30
N HIS A 73 3.46 -9.32 -8.04
CA HIS A 73 4.69 -8.77 -7.46
C HIS A 73 4.45 -7.47 -6.67
N CYS A 74 3.58 -6.59 -7.15
CA CYS A 74 3.13 -5.40 -6.42
C CYS A 74 2.56 -5.78 -5.04
N ALA A 75 1.67 -6.77 -5.00
CA ALA A 75 1.05 -7.23 -3.76
C ALA A 75 2.08 -7.85 -2.81
N VAL A 76 2.96 -8.73 -3.32
CA VAL A 76 4.01 -9.41 -2.54
C VAL A 76 4.97 -8.40 -1.90
N VAL A 77 5.44 -7.42 -2.67
CA VAL A 77 6.37 -6.39 -2.19
C VAL A 77 5.69 -5.44 -1.18
N ALA A 78 4.43 -5.10 -1.37
CA ALA A 78 3.66 -4.32 -0.40
C ALA A 78 3.48 -5.09 0.92
N LEU A 79 3.12 -6.37 0.85
CA LEU A 79 2.99 -7.25 2.03
C LEU A 79 4.31 -7.39 2.78
N ASP A 80 5.42 -7.62 2.07
CA ASP A 80 6.75 -7.72 2.67
C ASP A 80 7.14 -6.45 3.45
N PHE A 81 6.87 -5.27 2.87
CA PHE A 81 7.08 -3.99 3.54
C PHE A 81 6.21 -3.86 4.79
N MET A 82 4.91 -4.12 4.68
CA MET A 82 3.97 -3.96 5.78
C MET A 82 4.28 -4.88 6.96
N LYS A 83 4.65 -6.14 6.70
CA LYS A 83 5.04 -7.11 7.74
C LYS A 83 6.25 -6.70 8.56
N LYS A 84 7.09 -5.79 8.05
CA LYS A 84 8.29 -5.29 8.74
C LYS A 84 8.02 -4.04 9.59
N LEU A 85 6.83 -3.46 9.49
CA LEU A 85 6.38 -2.36 10.33
C LEU A 85 6.15 -2.85 11.77
N ASP A 86 6.48 -2.01 12.76
CA ASP A 86 6.36 -2.38 14.17
C ASP A 86 4.92 -2.68 14.58
N VAL A 87 3.95 -1.95 14.02
CA VAL A 87 2.53 -2.22 14.28
C VAL A 87 2.18 -3.67 13.97
N VAL A 88 2.60 -4.21 12.83
CA VAL A 88 2.29 -5.60 12.44
C VAL A 88 3.10 -6.61 13.26
N ARG A 89 4.37 -6.31 13.52
CA ARG A 89 5.24 -7.21 14.30
C ARG A 89 4.78 -7.41 15.74
N ASN A 90 4.07 -6.43 16.30
CA ASN A 90 3.57 -6.46 17.68
C ASN A 90 2.13 -6.98 17.78
N LEU A 91 1.55 -7.49 16.69
CA LEU A 91 0.28 -8.20 16.71
C LEU A 91 0.48 -9.71 16.78
N GLU A 92 -0.52 -10.41 17.31
CA GLU A 92 -0.64 -11.86 17.23
C GLU A 92 -0.88 -12.30 15.76
N PRO A 93 -0.47 -13.53 15.38
CA PRO A 93 -0.57 -13.99 14.00
C PRO A 93 -1.95 -13.83 13.35
N GLU A 94 -3.01 -14.11 14.09
CA GLU A 94 -4.41 -14.03 13.62
C GLU A 94 -4.81 -12.57 13.33
N ASP A 95 -4.42 -11.64 14.20
CA ASP A 95 -4.70 -10.20 14.02
C ASP A 95 -3.88 -9.58 12.88
N ARG A 96 -2.69 -10.13 12.58
CA ARG A 96 -1.87 -9.66 11.45
C ARG A 96 -2.58 -9.86 10.13
N GLU A 97 -3.20 -11.02 9.92
CA GLU A 97 -3.95 -11.31 8.69
C GLU A 97 -5.10 -10.31 8.50
N LEU A 98 -5.90 -10.15 9.54
CA LEU A 98 -7.04 -9.25 9.55
C LEU A 98 -6.63 -7.81 9.22
N LEU A 99 -5.46 -7.37 9.67
CA LEU A 99 -4.92 -6.06 9.35
C LEU A 99 -4.33 -5.97 7.93
N LEU A 100 -3.61 -7.00 7.48
CA LEU A 100 -2.86 -6.99 6.21
C LEU A 100 -3.77 -7.16 4.98
N ILE A 101 -4.72 -8.10 5.03
CA ILE A 101 -5.64 -8.44 3.92
C ILE A 101 -6.35 -7.20 3.34
N PRO A 102 -7.02 -6.35 4.13
CA PRO A 102 -7.74 -5.19 3.59
C PRO A 102 -6.80 -4.03 3.20
N SER A 103 -5.53 -4.10 3.57
CA SER A 103 -4.61 -2.94 3.55
C SER A 103 -3.53 -3.03 2.48
N PHE A 104 -3.14 -4.23 2.05
CA PHE A 104 -2.00 -4.38 1.14
C PHE A 104 -2.24 -3.75 -0.23
N LEU A 105 -3.45 -3.86 -0.79
CA LEU A 105 -3.80 -3.20 -2.05
C LEU A 105 -3.79 -1.68 -1.92
N LYS A 106 -4.27 -1.13 -0.79
CA LYS A 106 -4.19 0.31 -0.50
C LYS A 106 -2.73 0.79 -0.51
N ASN A 107 -1.84 0.04 0.12
CA ASN A 107 -0.40 0.34 0.14
C ASN A 107 0.23 0.24 -1.26
N ALA A 108 -0.10 -0.80 -2.02
CA ALA A 108 0.41 -1.02 -3.37
C ALA A 108 -0.06 0.09 -4.35
N LEU A 109 -1.31 0.54 -4.24
CA LEU A 109 -1.83 1.67 -5.03
C LEU A 109 -1.08 2.96 -4.71
N LEU A 110 -0.91 3.27 -3.41
CA LEU A 110 -0.20 4.46 -2.97
C LEU A 110 1.28 4.44 -3.36
N GLU A 111 1.95 3.30 -3.26
CA GLU A 111 3.34 3.12 -3.70
C GLU A 111 3.48 3.38 -5.21
N ASN A 112 2.64 2.75 -6.02
CA ASN A 112 2.68 2.93 -7.47
C ASN A 112 2.44 4.38 -7.88
N ALA A 113 1.50 5.06 -7.22
CA ALA A 113 1.22 6.45 -7.49
C ALA A 113 2.38 7.38 -7.07
N MET A 114 3.02 7.09 -5.93
CA MET A 114 4.23 7.82 -5.54
C MET A 114 5.41 7.56 -6.47
N ARG A 115 5.55 6.35 -7.02
CA ARG A 115 6.56 6.07 -8.04
C ARG A 115 6.31 6.86 -9.31
N ALA A 116 5.06 6.90 -9.80
CA ALA A 116 4.68 7.73 -10.94
C ALA A 116 5.05 9.20 -10.72
N LYS A 117 4.69 9.76 -9.55
CA LYS A 117 5.09 11.12 -9.14
C LYS A 117 6.61 11.31 -9.16
N ARG A 118 7.39 10.37 -8.61
CA ARG A 118 8.88 10.45 -8.61
C ARG A 118 9.45 10.45 -10.03
N LEU A 119 8.87 9.65 -10.92
CA LEU A 119 9.23 9.57 -12.33
C LEU A 119 8.68 10.74 -13.15
N LYS A 120 7.91 11.65 -12.54
CA LYS A 120 7.25 12.80 -13.19
C LYS A 120 6.32 12.39 -14.34
N VAL A 121 5.60 11.28 -14.14
CA VAL A 121 4.54 10.82 -15.05
C VAL A 121 3.18 10.97 -14.36
N GLU A 122 2.15 11.26 -15.14
CA GLU A 122 0.81 11.60 -14.64
C GLU A 122 -0.09 10.38 -14.38
N GLU A 123 0.38 9.19 -14.75
CA GLU A 123 -0.34 7.93 -14.64
C GLU A 123 0.52 6.82 -14.05
N ALA A 124 -0.13 5.93 -13.30
CA ALA A 124 0.50 4.72 -12.80
C ALA A 124 0.68 3.69 -13.92
N ARG A 125 1.91 3.18 -14.06
CA ARG A 125 2.32 2.12 -15.01
C ARG A 125 3.31 1.19 -14.33
N PHE A 126 3.38 -0.08 -14.71
CA PHE A 126 4.43 -0.97 -14.22
C PHE A 126 5.84 -0.50 -14.64
N PRO A 127 6.92 -1.01 -14.01
CA PRO A 127 8.29 -0.56 -14.30
C PRO A 127 8.74 -0.70 -15.76
N ASP A 128 8.19 -1.65 -16.49
CA ASP A 128 8.46 -1.85 -17.93
C ASP A 128 7.61 -0.92 -18.84
N GLY A 129 6.80 -0.04 -18.26
CA GLY A 129 5.92 0.88 -18.98
C GLY A 129 4.56 0.28 -19.38
N SER A 130 4.33 -1.01 -19.08
CA SER A 130 3.01 -1.64 -19.29
C SER A 130 1.96 -1.09 -18.32
N ASP A 131 0.70 -1.23 -18.70
CA ASP A 131 -0.43 -0.69 -17.97
C ASP A 131 -0.71 -1.47 -16.67
N VAL A 132 -1.19 -0.77 -15.64
CA VAL A 132 -1.66 -1.36 -14.37
C VAL A 132 -3.05 -1.97 -14.46
N LEU A 133 -3.68 -1.88 -15.64
CA LEU A 133 -4.90 -2.57 -16.01
C LEU A 133 -4.60 -3.54 -17.17
N PRO A 134 -5.22 -4.73 -17.22
CA PRO A 134 -5.01 -5.65 -18.33
C PRO A 134 -5.51 -5.05 -19.64
N VAL A 135 -4.79 -5.35 -20.73
CA VAL A 135 -5.02 -4.79 -22.08
C VAL A 135 -6.40 -5.17 -22.63
N ASP A 136 -6.92 -6.33 -22.23
CA ASP A 136 -8.21 -6.89 -22.66
C ASP A 136 -9.37 -6.47 -21.76
N ALA A 137 -9.30 -5.26 -21.20
CA ALA A 137 -10.37 -4.73 -20.35
C ALA A 137 -11.73 -4.76 -21.11
N PRO A 138 -12.86 -5.00 -20.41
CA PRO A 138 -14.20 -4.70 -20.89
C PRO A 138 -14.27 -3.34 -21.56
N CYS A 139 -15.32 -3.08 -22.33
CA CYS A 139 -15.60 -1.82 -23.03
C CYS A 139 -15.92 -0.67 -22.02
N PHE A 140 -15.00 -0.42 -21.08
CA PHE A 140 -15.00 0.61 -20.07
C PHE A 140 -14.67 1.95 -20.73
N PRO A 141 -15.39 3.01 -20.37
CA PRO A 141 -15.06 4.34 -20.84
C PRO A 141 -13.63 4.74 -20.42
N ALA A 142 -12.89 5.38 -21.34
CA ALA A 142 -11.52 5.82 -21.08
C ALA A 142 -11.40 6.70 -19.82
N TYR A 143 -12.41 7.52 -19.53
CA TYR A 143 -12.43 8.35 -18.31
C TYR A 143 -12.40 7.52 -17.03
N PHE A 144 -13.03 6.35 -17.00
CA PHE A 144 -13.07 5.47 -15.83
C PHE A 144 -11.70 4.82 -15.61
N LEU A 145 -11.09 4.30 -16.68
CA LEU A 145 -9.75 3.71 -16.61
C LEU A 145 -8.70 4.75 -16.21
N ASN A 146 -8.76 5.96 -16.76
CA ASN A 146 -7.88 7.07 -16.38
C ASN A 146 -8.09 7.51 -14.94
N ARG A 147 -9.30 7.38 -14.40
CA ARG A 147 -9.57 7.65 -12.99
C ARG A 147 -8.80 6.69 -12.08
N ILE A 148 -8.69 5.42 -12.45
CA ILE A 148 -7.87 4.44 -11.73
C ILE A 148 -6.38 4.79 -11.85
N ARG A 149 -5.91 5.10 -13.05
CA ARG A 149 -4.47 5.36 -13.32
C ARG A 149 -3.96 6.67 -12.72
N CYS A 150 -4.78 7.73 -12.77
CA CYS A 150 -4.30 9.10 -12.59
C CYS A 150 -4.78 9.77 -11.30
N ARG A 151 -5.94 9.38 -10.71
CA ARG A 151 -6.54 10.11 -9.57
C ARG A 151 -5.56 10.28 -8.42
N LEU A 152 -4.93 9.18 -7.99
CA LEU A 152 -4.01 9.21 -6.87
C LEU A 152 -2.69 9.92 -7.23
N VAL A 153 -2.17 9.70 -8.44
CA VAL A 153 -0.96 10.36 -8.96
C VAL A 153 -1.14 11.89 -8.97
N GLY A 154 -2.23 12.35 -9.57
CA GLY A 154 -2.58 13.76 -9.66
C GLY A 154 -2.71 14.41 -8.28
N ARG A 155 -3.37 13.74 -7.33
CA ARG A 155 -3.50 14.28 -5.96
C ARG A 155 -2.15 14.39 -5.25
N LEU A 156 -1.26 13.42 -5.42
CA LEU A 156 0.07 13.47 -4.84
C LEU A 156 0.94 14.58 -5.46
N ILE A 157 0.77 14.84 -6.76
CA ILE A 157 1.44 15.93 -7.49
C ILE A 157 0.91 17.28 -7.01
N GLU A 158 -0.40 17.47 -6.98
CA GLU A 158 -1.08 18.69 -6.53
C GLU A 158 -0.62 19.09 -5.13
N LEU A 159 -0.62 18.14 -4.19
CA LEU A 159 -0.16 18.35 -2.83
C LEU A 159 1.36 18.40 -2.69
N LYS A 160 2.14 18.16 -3.75
CA LYS A 160 3.61 18.11 -3.72
C LYS A 160 4.15 17.19 -2.61
N VAL A 161 3.48 16.05 -2.37
CA VAL A 161 3.77 15.15 -1.24
C VAL A 161 5.24 14.71 -1.23
N THR A 162 5.91 14.88 -0.09
CA THR A 162 7.31 14.46 0.10
C THR A 162 7.42 12.95 0.36
N THR A 163 8.64 12.41 0.41
CA THR A 163 8.82 10.99 0.71
C THR A 163 8.47 10.71 2.18
N GLU A 164 8.85 11.60 3.08
CA GLU A 164 8.61 11.52 4.52
C GLU A 164 7.12 11.53 4.83
N GLU A 165 6.37 12.47 4.24
CA GLU A 165 4.91 12.57 4.38
C GLU A 165 4.22 11.31 3.87
N PHE A 166 4.60 10.83 2.69
CA PHE A 166 4.09 9.58 2.13
C PHE A 166 4.33 8.39 3.06
N LEU A 167 5.52 8.27 3.65
CA LEU A 167 5.85 7.16 4.52
C LEU A 167 5.03 7.16 5.80
N LEU A 168 4.83 8.34 6.41
CA LEU A 168 3.98 8.48 7.60
C LEU A 168 2.52 8.16 7.28
N VAL A 169 1.97 8.73 6.19
CA VAL A 169 0.62 8.44 5.71
C VAL A 169 0.43 6.95 5.39
N SER A 170 1.44 6.29 4.81
CA SER A 170 1.38 4.86 4.51
C SER A 170 1.17 3.99 5.75
N VAL A 171 1.75 4.37 6.89
CA VAL A 171 1.57 3.64 8.15
C VAL A 171 0.24 4.01 8.81
N ILE A 172 -0.16 5.29 8.77
CA ILE A 172 -1.48 5.72 9.28
C ILE A 172 -2.61 5.00 8.55
N LEU A 173 -2.50 4.87 7.23
CA LEU A 173 -3.46 4.14 6.38
C LEU A 173 -3.61 2.67 6.79
N LEU A 174 -2.50 2.04 7.23
CA LEU A 174 -2.52 0.68 7.76
C LEU A 174 -3.19 0.63 9.14
N CYS A 175 -2.97 1.64 9.98
CA CYS A 175 -3.49 1.68 11.35
C CYS A 175 -4.97 2.12 11.37
N ASN A 176 -5.85 1.40 10.67
CA ASN A 176 -7.29 1.64 10.72
C ASN A 176 -7.98 0.62 11.64
N PRO A 177 -8.48 1.02 12.82
CA PRO A 177 -9.07 0.11 13.80
C PRO A 177 -10.50 -0.34 13.46
N THR A 178 -11.11 0.10 12.34
CA THR A 178 -12.51 -0.21 12.01
C THR A 178 -12.76 -1.67 11.56
N LEU A 179 -11.84 -2.59 11.84
CA LEU A 179 -11.96 -4.00 11.48
C LEU A 179 -12.66 -4.75 12.62
N SER A 180 -13.91 -5.16 12.39
CA SER A 180 -14.82 -5.72 13.39
C SER A 180 -14.40 -7.07 14.00
N SER A 181 -13.30 -7.67 13.53
CA SER A 181 -12.83 -8.99 13.95
C SER A 181 -11.51 -8.98 14.72
N LEU A 182 -10.90 -7.80 14.94
CA LEU A 182 -9.64 -7.69 15.68
C LEU A 182 -9.83 -7.95 17.18
N SER A 183 -8.80 -8.54 17.80
CA SER A 183 -8.76 -8.69 19.26
C SER A 183 -8.67 -7.33 19.97
N ALA A 184 -9.12 -7.28 21.23
CA ALA A 184 -8.99 -6.06 22.05
C ALA A 184 -7.52 -5.61 22.22
N HIS A 185 -6.59 -6.57 22.27
CA HIS A 185 -5.17 -6.28 22.30
C HIS A 185 -4.72 -5.62 20.99
N ALA A 186 -5.11 -6.17 19.84
CA ALA A 186 -4.77 -5.63 18.54
C ALA A 186 -5.30 -4.22 18.33
N ILE A 187 -6.55 -3.95 18.73
CA ILE A 187 -7.14 -2.60 18.69
C ILE A 187 -6.28 -1.63 19.49
N THR A 188 -5.91 -2.00 20.72
CA THR A 188 -5.05 -1.16 21.58
C THR A 188 -3.69 -0.85 20.94
N VAL A 189 -3.05 -1.88 20.35
CA VAL A 189 -1.76 -1.72 19.66
C VAL A 189 -1.91 -0.81 18.43
N ILE A 190 -2.92 -1.05 17.61
CA ILE A 190 -3.18 -0.29 16.37
C ILE A 190 -3.48 1.18 16.70
N GLU A 191 -4.32 1.47 17.69
CA GLU A 191 -4.63 2.83 18.12
C GLU A 191 -3.40 3.57 18.66
N ALA A 192 -2.57 2.86 19.44
CA ALA A 192 -1.31 3.43 19.94
C ALA A 192 -0.38 3.83 18.79
N TYR A 193 -0.21 2.95 17.78
CA TYR A 193 0.59 3.26 16.60
C TYR A 193 -0.04 4.35 15.73
N GLN A 194 -1.36 4.34 15.53
CA GLN A 194 -2.07 5.38 14.80
C GLN A 194 -1.79 6.76 15.42
N LYS A 195 -1.87 6.87 16.75
CA LYS A 195 -1.55 8.09 17.48
C LYS A 195 -0.09 8.51 17.32
N VAL A 196 0.86 7.57 17.46
CA VAL A 196 2.29 7.85 17.28
C VAL A 196 2.57 8.42 15.88
N TYR A 197 2.09 7.76 14.83
CA TYR A 197 2.38 8.18 13.45
C TYR A 197 1.61 9.45 13.05
N THR A 198 0.39 9.66 13.56
CA THR A 198 -0.35 10.91 13.33
C THR A 198 0.32 12.10 14.01
N ASN A 199 0.82 11.92 15.24
CA ASN A 199 1.60 12.94 15.93
C ASN A 199 2.93 13.22 15.21
N ALA A 200 3.60 12.18 14.72
CA ALA A 200 4.82 12.33 13.93
C ALA A 200 4.56 13.11 12.63
N LEU A 201 3.43 12.83 11.94
CA LEU A 201 3.01 13.58 10.76
C LEU A 201 2.76 15.05 11.09
N LEU A 202 2.00 15.34 12.15
CA LEU A 202 1.76 16.70 12.59
C LEU A 202 3.05 17.43 12.96
N GLN A 203 3.95 16.77 13.71
CA GLN A 203 5.25 17.34 14.07
C GLN A 203 6.08 17.64 12.82
N HIS A 204 6.13 16.73 11.85
CA HIS A 204 6.81 16.95 10.58
C HIS A 204 6.23 18.16 9.84
N CYS A 205 4.90 18.26 9.76
CA CYS A 205 4.22 19.37 9.11
C CYS A 205 4.46 20.71 9.83
N LEU A 206 4.48 20.73 11.17
CA LEU A 206 4.80 21.93 11.95
C LEU A 206 6.24 22.39 11.74
N LEU A 207 7.20 21.46 11.64
CA LEU A 207 8.61 21.79 11.39
C LEU A 207 8.85 22.33 9.98
N THR A 208 8.12 21.83 8.98
CA THR A 208 8.32 22.17 7.56
C THR A 208 7.43 23.30 7.06
N HIS A 209 6.23 23.45 7.61
CA HIS A 209 5.21 24.42 7.19
C HIS A 209 4.75 25.38 8.30
N GLN A 210 5.33 25.28 9.51
CA GLN A 210 5.12 26.22 10.63
C GLN A 210 3.63 26.36 10.97
N GLN A 211 3.09 27.58 10.94
CA GLN A 211 1.69 27.88 11.24
C GLN A 211 0.68 27.16 10.32
N PHE A 212 1.09 26.75 9.11
CA PHE A 212 0.25 26.00 8.18
C PHE A 212 0.35 24.47 8.39
N GLY A 213 1.16 24.01 9.35
CA GLY A 213 1.38 22.61 9.66
C GLY A 213 0.10 21.80 9.93
N PRO A 214 -0.86 22.29 10.75
CA PRO A 214 -2.12 21.58 10.98
C PRO A 214 -2.95 21.39 9.71
N SER A 215 -3.09 22.43 8.88
CA SER A 215 -3.80 22.35 7.60
C SER A 215 -3.12 21.37 6.65
N ARG A 216 -1.78 21.40 6.57
CA ARG A 216 -1.00 20.43 5.79
C ARG A 216 -1.23 19.00 6.26
N CYS A 217 -1.23 18.76 7.56
CA CYS A 217 -1.51 17.44 8.14
C CYS A 217 -2.89 16.94 7.69
N GLN A 218 -3.92 17.80 7.75
CA GLN A 218 -5.26 17.46 7.28
C GLN A 218 -5.31 17.18 5.77
N ASP A 219 -4.63 17.98 4.95
CA ASP A 219 -4.53 17.73 3.51
C ASP A 219 -3.90 16.37 3.20
N LEU A 220 -2.87 15.98 3.94
CA LEU A 220 -2.21 14.68 3.79
C LEU A 220 -3.09 13.53 4.27
N LEU A 221 -3.82 13.69 5.39
CA LEU A 221 -4.78 12.69 5.87
C LEU A 221 -5.96 12.51 4.87
N SER A 222 -6.31 13.56 4.11
CA SER A 222 -7.34 13.45 3.05
C SER A 222 -6.96 12.44 1.96
N LEU A 223 -5.68 12.10 1.81
CA LEU A 223 -5.23 11.06 0.88
C LEU A 223 -5.83 9.70 1.19
N CYS A 224 -6.11 9.37 2.46
CA CYS A 224 -6.74 8.11 2.83
C CYS A 224 -8.06 7.90 2.08
N HIS A 225 -8.90 8.95 2.00
CA HIS A 225 -10.16 8.91 1.25
C HIS A 225 -9.95 8.75 -0.26
N VAL A 226 -8.94 9.42 -0.83
CA VAL A 226 -8.61 9.30 -2.25
C VAL A 226 -8.14 7.90 -2.60
N ILE A 227 -7.36 7.27 -1.72
CA ILE A 227 -6.91 5.88 -1.87
C ILE A 227 -8.10 4.93 -1.81
N GLU A 228 -9.02 5.11 -0.85
CA GLU A 228 -10.21 4.27 -0.73
C GLU A 228 -11.10 4.36 -1.97
N LYS A 229 -11.38 5.56 -2.46
CA LYS A 229 -12.09 5.75 -3.73
C LYS A 229 -11.39 5.12 -4.92
N THR A 230 -10.05 5.13 -4.94
CA THR A 230 -9.28 4.51 -6.03
C THR A 230 -9.39 2.99 -5.95
N LEU A 231 -9.33 2.43 -4.73
CA LEU A 231 -9.52 1.00 -4.49
C LEU A 231 -10.94 0.55 -4.87
N GLU A 232 -11.97 1.33 -4.54
CA GLU A 232 -13.35 1.04 -4.95
C GLU A 232 -13.49 0.92 -6.47
N ASP A 233 -12.90 1.86 -7.22
CA ASP A 233 -12.89 1.82 -8.69
C ASP A 233 -12.12 0.58 -9.21
N CYS A 234 -10.97 0.25 -8.61
CA CYS A 234 -10.23 -0.97 -8.94
C CYS A 234 -11.07 -2.22 -8.68
N THR A 235 -11.75 -2.31 -7.53
CA THR A 235 -12.60 -3.45 -7.18
C THR A 235 -13.77 -3.56 -8.15
N HIS A 236 -14.40 -2.44 -8.50
CA HIS A 236 -15.47 -2.40 -9.51
C HIS A 236 -15.00 -2.88 -10.88
N TYR A 237 -13.82 -2.41 -11.31
CA TYR A 237 -13.16 -2.87 -12.53
C TYR A 237 -12.96 -4.40 -12.53
N TRP A 238 -12.37 -4.95 -11.46
CA TRP A 238 -12.09 -6.38 -11.36
C TRP A 238 -13.34 -7.23 -11.33
N MET A 239 -14.36 -6.83 -10.57
CA MET A 239 -15.63 -7.56 -10.50
C MET A 239 -16.25 -7.73 -11.89
N LEU A 240 -16.34 -6.64 -12.66
CA LEU A 240 -16.91 -6.70 -14.02
C LEU A 240 -16.01 -7.47 -14.99
N PHE A 241 -14.69 -7.27 -14.92
CA PHE A 241 -13.72 -8.01 -15.74
C PHE A 241 -13.88 -9.54 -15.55
N PHE A 242 -14.00 -10.01 -14.31
CA PHE A 242 -14.18 -11.44 -14.03
C PHE A 242 -15.55 -11.95 -14.48
N LEU A 243 -16.62 -11.20 -14.23
CA LEU A 243 -17.98 -11.57 -14.67
C LEU A 243 -18.09 -11.72 -16.19
N GLU A 244 -17.44 -10.85 -16.95
CA GLU A 244 -17.45 -10.94 -18.43
C GLU A 244 -16.61 -12.11 -18.94
N LYS A 245 -15.47 -12.39 -18.29
CA LYS A 245 -14.63 -13.53 -18.64
C LYS A 245 -15.33 -14.87 -18.41
N GLU A 246 -16.14 -14.98 -17.36
CA GLU A 246 -16.96 -16.17 -17.11
C GLU A 246 -18.06 -16.35 -18.17
N LYS A 247 -18.64 -15.27 -18.69
CA LYS A 247 -19.70 -15.32 -19.72
C LYS A 247 -19.18 -15.71 -21.12
N ASN A 248 -18.00 -15.25 -21.51
CA ASN A 248 -17.58 -15.25 -22.92
C ASN A 248 -16.56 -16.34 -23.33
N GLY A 249 -16.26 -17.32 -22.46
CA GLY A 249 -15.54 -18.54 -22.85
C GLY A 249 -14.36 -18.32 -23.81
N THR A 250 -13.34 -17.58 -23.38
CA THR A 250 -12.05 -17.35 -24.08
C THR A 250 -12.04 -16.63 -25.45
N ALA A 251 -13.18 -16.30 -26.06
CA ALA A 251 -13.21 -15.54 -27.32
C ALA A 251 -14.05 -14.25 -27.16
N PHE A 252 -13.37 -13.10 -27.16
CA PHE A 252 -14.01 -11.80 -26.99
C PHE A 252 -14.22 -11.11 -28.35
N VAL A 253 -15.46 -10.71 -28.63
CA VAL A 253 -15.84 -9.79 -29.71
C VAL A 253 -16.69 -8.70 -29.06
N CYS A 254 -16.22 -7.44 -29.05
CA CYS A 254 -17.07 -6.30 -28.66
C CYS A 254 -17.83 -5.88 -29.93
N ASP A 255 -19.13 -6.15 -29.96
CA ASP A 255 -20.02 -5.61 -31.01
C ASP A 255 -20.10 -4.09 -30.84
N ARG A 256 -19.88 -3.39 -31.95
CA ARG A 256 -19.78 -1.92 -32.03
C ARG A 256 -21.13 -1.24 -31.93
#